data_AF-A0A132BBH7-F1
#
_entry.id   AF-A0A132BBH7-F1
#
_cell.length_a   1.000
_cell.length_b   1.000
_cell.length_c   1.000
_cell.angle_alpha   90.00
_cell.angle_beta   90.00
_cell.angle_gamma   90.00
#
_symmetry.space_group_name_H-M   'P 1'
#
loop_
_entity.id
_entity.type
_entity.pdbx_description
1 polymer ?
#
loop_
_entity_poly.entity_id
_entity_poly.type
_entity_poly.pdbx_seq_one_letter_code
_entity_poly.pdbx_strand_id
1 'polypeptide(L)'
;MATFDVEITLPTQTAPSYDQLVVGKKSPLTSDLEEFRGIPFGFVPGRWRHSELRVSLPSDKYDATRNGPKCPQSPEPNNSETFQSHVDFPSDVTESEFECLNLFIIRPSKEALSRFGKENENLPVLIWIHGGAFGFGAGTDPMWDPSRLILESLALGTPFIAVNLNYRLNLFGFAASSELLDDQTGGARKGCNFGLRDQQIGIQWISKNIGYFGGDSTKITLSGQSAGAASTHTHTLSAKQHPEAPLFRRSIFQSGSLGCLGPSPLSHANENWDTLCQHLGFEKDDRVSRLEKLRTLPPEELLRAQKELGWMAFQVIIDGASFTATDGECEVFIDLDGGRGAYDISKTSGEAIEILIGDTDVEASIFASQIYKINNFEQAQALFKAEFPTPSAAEDILNAYGISCKTPLDTVHRQLFRFVGDVMFGLPLFKARNFFTTKQEKSETTGDIEEPRFYHPTQVQSYKVKFGNPFLGPSHDVSHHCVELIYLFDAFHDDLVKIDHIEHATADQLTPPLSSSSSSASLNRIDDSISPNTAPEPATQPTTRKKRPNIALKKDIQRHWIQFITKEESSIVEDEITVYNTDREIYTESLSGDNEWIEEAKRFEMLARYPEANRKVLKRLTQKLLI
;
A
#
# COMPACT_ATOMS: atom_id res chain seq x y z
N MET A 1 -13.31 -28.18 16.86
CA MET A 1 -13.01 -29.07 15.71
C MET A 1 -11.59 -29.56 15.88
N ALA A 2 -11.32 -30.86 15.67
CA ALA A 2 -9.95 -31.36 15.72
C ALA A 2 -9.13 -30.66 14.62
N THR A 3 -8.10 -29.92 14.99
CA THR A 3 -7.12 -29.37 14.05
C THR A 3 -6.30 -30.54 13.53
N PHE A 4 -6.40 -30.81 12.23
CA PHE A 4 -5.48 -31.74 11.59
C PHE A 4 -4.19 -30.97 11.34
N ASP A 5 -3.16 -31.32 12.10
CA ASP A 5 -1.82 -30.76 11.95
C ASP A 5 -1.28 -31.10 10.57
N VAL A 6 -0.67 -30.12 9.91
CA VAL A 6 0.02 -30.29 8.62
C VAL A 6 1.49 -30.05 8.84
N GLU A 7 2.32 -30.99 8.43
CA GLU A 7 3.76 -30.92 8.67
C GLU A 7 4.53 -30.71 7.36
N ILE A 8 5.53 -29.83 7.39
CA ILE A 8 6.54 -29.69 6.33
C ILE A 8 7.93 -29.74 6.94
N THR A 9 8.89 -30.23 6.16
CA THR A 9 10.30 -30.25 6.52
C THR A 9 10.99 -29.03 5.92
N LEU A 10 11.66 -28.25 6.76
CA LEU A 10 12.41 -27.07 6.39
C LEU A 10 13.89 -27.25 6.80
N PRO A 11 14.83 -27.35 5.85
CA PRO A 11 16.24 -27.42 6.18
C PRO A 11 16.76 -26.07 6.68
N THR A 12 17.66 -26.12 7.66
CA THR A 12 18.40 -24.96 8.15
C THR A 12 19.41 -24.47 7.13
N GLN A 13 19.73 -23.18 7.18
CA GLN A 13 20.81 -22.55 6.41
C GLN A 13 22.12 -22.50 7.22
N THR A 14 22.29 -23.38 8.22
CA THR A 14 23.54 -23.54 8.97
C THR A 14 24.54 -24.41 8.22
N ALA A 15 25.80 -24.41 8.67
CA ALA A 15 26.84 -25.32 8.18
C ALA A 15 27.35 -26.19 9.34
N PRO A 16 27.00 -27.50 9.39
CA PRO A 16 26.17 -28.25 8.44
C PRO A 16 24.68 -27.89 8.53
N SER A 17 23.95 -28.14 7.43
CA SER A 17 22.49 -28.02 7.38
C SER A 17 21.83 -29.29 7.94
N TYR A 18 20.67 -29.12 8.56
CA TYR A 18 19.81 -30.19 9.09
C TYR A 18 18.34 -29.79 9.01
N ASP A 19 17.45 -30.78 9.03
CA ASP A 19 16.01 -30.59 8.87
C ASP A 19 15.31 -30.18 10.18
N GLN A 20 14.45 -29.17 10.10
CA GLN A 20 13.49 -28.80 11.13
C GLN A 20 12.06 -29.10 10.65
N LEU A 21 11.18 -29.52 11.55
CA LEU A 21 9.78 -29.80 11.29
C LEU A 21 8.93 -28.58 11.62
N VAL A 22 8.14 -28.11 10.65
CA VAL A 22 7.19 -27.00 10.84
C VAL A 22 5.78 -27.55 10.84
N VAL A 23 5.06 -27.29 11.93
CA VAL A 23 3.67 -27.75 12.12
C VAL A 23 2.71 -26.59 11.86
N GLY A 24 2.01 -26.63 10.74
CA GLY A 24 0.89 -25.77 10.42
C GLY A 24 -0.46 -26.42 10.72
N LYS A 25 -1.53 -25.77 10.29
CA LYS A 25 -2.92 -26.22 10.48
C LYS A 25 -3.74 -26.08 9.21
N LYS A 26 -4.82 -26.84 9.09
CA LYS A 26 -5.88 -26.52 8.12
C LYS A 26 -6.53 -25.18 8.48
N SER A 27 -6.90 -24.38 7.48
CA SER A 27 -7.58 -23.11 7.70
C SER A 27 -8.94 -23.33 8.38
N PRO A 28 -9.35 -22.48 9.34
CA PRO A 28 -10.69 -22.53 9.91
C PRO A 28 -11.78 -22.22 8.87
N LEU A 29 -11.44 -21.55 7.76
CA LEU A 29 -12.38 -21.25 6.68
C LEU A 29 -12.76 -22.51 5.87
N THR A 30 -11.79 -23.37 5.57
CA THR A 30 -11.98 -24.61 4.81
C THR A 30 -10.74 -25.51 4.87
N SER A 31 -10.93 -26.83 4.78
CA SER A 31 -9.85 -27.83 4.69
C SER A 31 -9.06 -27.78 3.37
N ASP A 32 -9.54 -27.00 2.41
CA ASP A 32 -8.86 -26.76 1.14
C ASP A 32 -7.65 -25.83 1.27
N LEU A 33 -7.50 -25.17 2.42
CA LEU A 33 -6.38 -24.29 2.72
C LEU A 33 -5.59 -24.79 3.92
N GLU A 34 -4.30 -24.49 3.90
CA GLU A 34 -3.33 -24.75 4.95
C GLU A 34 -2.64 -23.45 5.34
N GLU A 35 -2.42 -23.27 6.64
CA GLU A 35 -1.87 -22.07 7.23
C GLU A 35 -0.64 -22.40 8.08
N PHE A 36 0.42 -21.62 7.87
CA PHE A 36 1.62 -21.64 8.70
C PHE A 36 1.86 -20.21 9.19
N ARG A 37 1.69 -20.01 10.50
CA ARG A 37 1.63 -18.70 11.13
C ARG A 37 2.83 -18.47 12.04
N GLY A 38 3.21 -17.22 12.21
CA GLY A 38 4.25 -16.82 13.15
C GLY A 38 5.63 -17.37 12.83
N ILE A 39 5.95 -17.73 11.57
CA ILE A 39 7.27 -18.25 11.20
C ILE A 39 8.29 -17.11 11.24
N PRO A 40 9.31 -17.14 12.13
CA PRO A 40 10.24 -16.03 12.25
C PRO A 40 11.25 -16.04 11.10
N PHE A 41 11.31 -14.95 10.34
CA PHE A 41 12.23 -14.81 9.21
C PHE A 41 13.53 -14.08 9.57
N GLY A 42 13.50 -13.30 10.66
CA GLY A 42 14.63 -12.51 11.12
C GLY A 42 14.63 -12.36 12.64
N PHE A 43 15.68 -11.75 13.16
CA PHE A 43 15.74 -11.31 14.55
C PHE A 43 16.27 -9.88 14.65
N VAL A 44 15.81 -9.16 15.66
CA VAL A 44 16.22 -7.78 15.94
C VAL A 44 17.20 -7.83 17.11
N PRO A 45 18.52 -7.59 16.91
CA PRO A 45 19.52 -7.72 17.97
C PRO A 45 19.41 -6.62 19.05
N GLY A 46 18.70 -5.54 18.75
CA GLY A 46 18.39 -4.48 19.71
C GLY A 46 17.66 -3.31 19.07
N ARG A 47 17.14 -2.41 19.91
CA ARG A 47 16.44 -1.20 19.45
C ARG A 47 17.35 -0.36 18.56
N TRP A 48 16.84 0.04 17.39
CA TRP A 48 17.57 0.78 16.35
C TRP A 48 18.85 0.10 15.86
N ARG A 49 18.82 -1.24 15.82
CA ARG A 49 19.78 -2.05 15.08
C ARG A 49 19.11 -2.67 13.86
N HIS A 50 19.86 -2.84 12.78
CA HIS A 50 19.39 -3.61 11.64
C HIS A 50 19.11 -5.06 12.06
N SER A 51 18.04 -5.61 11.50
CA SER A 51 17.71 -7.02 11.68
C SER A 51 18.68 -7.90 10.92
N GLU A 52 18.73 -9.16 11.35
CA GLU A 52 19.55 -10.20 10.74
C GLU A 52 18.66 -11.37 10.28
N LEU A 53 19.04 -12.00 9.16
CA LEU A 53 18.32 -13.14 8.61
C LEU A 53 18.44 -14.33 9.55
N ARG A 54 17.30 -14.98 9.85
CA ARG A 54 17.33 -16.26 10.56
C ARG A 54 17.73 -17.40 9.63
N VAL A 55 18.79 -18.10 10.01
CA VAL A 55 19.28 -19.31 9.33
C VAL A 55 18.66 -20.60 9.89
N SER A 56 17.94 -20.53 11.01
CA SER A 56 17.19 -21.65 11.61
C SER A 56 16.01 -21.12 12.43
N LEU A 57 15.00 -21.96 12.63
CA LEU A 57 13.86 -21.71 13.50
C LEU A 57 14.26 -21.91 14.98
N PRO A 58 13.53 -21.29 15.94
CA PRO A 58 13.83 -21.39 17.37
C PRO A 58 13.80 -22.81 17.96
N SER A 59 13.15 -23.77 17.29
CA SER A 59 13.05 -25.17 17.74
C SER A 59 13.02 -26.13 16.56
N ASP A 60 13.54 -27.35 16.75
CA ASP A 60 13.56 -28.40 15.72
C ASP A 60 12.17 -28.87 15.31
N LYS A 61 11.20 -28.78 16.23
CA LYS A 61 9.77 -28.87 15.92
C LYS A 61 9.15 -27.51 16.23
N TYR A 62 8.85 -26.74 15.20
CA TYR A 62 8.27 -25.40 15.32
C TYR A 62 6.75 -25.43 15.17
N ASP A 63 6.05 -24.89 16.17
CA ASP A 63 4.59 -24.74 16.16
C ASP A 63 4.20 -23.46 15.39
N ALA A 64 3.85 -23.63 14.12
CA ALA A 64 3.31 -22.58 13.25
C ALA A 64 1.77 -22.60 13.19
N THR A 65 1.10 -23.17 14.20
CA THR A 65 -0.37 -23.13 14.29
C THR A 65 -0.91 -21.85 14.93
N ARG A 66 -0.04 -21.09 15.60
CA ARG A 66 -0.37 -19.85 16.34
C ARG A 66 0.18 -18.61 15.68
N ASN A 67 -0.51 -17.48 15.86
CA ASN A 67 0.00 -16.20 15.38
C ASN A 67 1.29 -15.82 16.13
N GLY A 68 2.23 -15.20 15.41
CA GLY A 68 3.38 -14.53 16.00
C GLY A 68 3.01 -13.13 16.50
N PRO A 69 3.89 -12.46 17.27
CA PRO A 69 3.64 -11.10 17.70
C PRO A 69 3.66 -10.13 16.52
N LYS A 70 2.82 -9.09 16.56
CA LYS A 70 2.95 -7.91 15.68
C LYS A 70 3.95 -6.91 16.28
N CYS A 71 4.41 -5.95 15.49
CA CYS A 71 5.32 -4.93 16.00
C CYS A 71 4.59 -3.91 16.88
N PRO A 72 5.28 -3.29 17.87
CA PRO A 72 4.65 -2.34 18.78
C PRO A 72 4.11 -1.14 18.02
N GLN A 73 2.88 -0.75 18.34
CA GLN A 73 2.18 0.34 17.69
C GLN A 73 1.12 0.90 18.63
N SER A 74 0.65 2.13 18.39
CA SER A 74 -0.48 2.64 19.16
C SER A 74 -1.67 1.69 18.99
N PRO A 75 -2.47 1.43 20.04
CA PRO A 75 -3.66 0.59 19.91
C PRO A 75 -4.51 1.12 18.78
N GLU A 76 -4.60 0.36 17.69
CA GLU A 76 -5.56 0.65 16.64
C GLU A 76 -6.95 0.41 17.23
N PRO A 77 -7.92 1.33 17.06
CA PRO A 77 -9.28 0.84 16.97
C PRO A 77 -9.28 -0.16 15.80
N ASN A 78 -9.66 -1.42 16.06
CA ASN A 78 -9.79 -2.46 15.03
C ASN A 78 -10.22 -1.81 13.71
N ASN A 79 -9.38 -1.91 12.67
CA ASN A 79 -9.36 -1.17 11.40
C ASN A 79 -10.68 -1.01 10.61
N SER A 80 -11.79 -1.43 11.19
CA SER A 80 -13.17 -1.36 10.76
C SER A 80 -13.78 0.04 10.56
N GLU A 81 -13.31 1.08 11.26
CA GLU A 81 -13.92 2.42 11.15
C GLU A 81 -13.66 3.05 9.78
N THR A 82 -12.45 2.92 9.25
CA THR A 82 -12.05 3.46 7.94
C THR A 82 -12.91 2.90 6.81
N PHE A 83 -13.24 1.60 6.88
CA PHE A 83 -14.05 0.92 5.87
C PHE A 83 -15.54 0.93 6.21
N GLN A 84 -15.92 1.41 7.39
CA GLN A 84 -17.30 1.42 7.87
C GLN A 84 -17.93 0.00 7.92
N SER A 85 -17.09 -1.02 8.16
CA SER A 85 -17.48 -2.42 8.32
C SER A 85 -16.51 -3.16 9.24
N HIS A 86 -16.97 -4.16 10.00
CA HIS A 86 -16.26 -4.68 11.17
C HIS A 86 -15.66 -6.06 10.97
N VAL A 87 -14.35 -6.18 11.23
CA VAL A 87 -13.65 -7.47 11.34
C VAL A 87 -12.76 -7.43 12.59
N ASP A 88 -12.91 -8.43 13.45
CA ASP A 88 -12.17 -8.50 14.70
C ASP A 88 -10.74 -8.97 14.47
N PHE A 89 -9.79 -8.26 15.06
CA PHE A 89 -8.39 -8.67 15.06
C PHE A 89 -8.21 -9.99 15.85
N PRO A 90 -7.35 -10.93 15.40
CA PRO A 90 -7.15 -12.19 16.11
C PRO A 90 -6.67 -12.00 17.56
N SER A 91 -7.34 -12.66 18.50
CA SER A 91 -7.13 -12.48 19.94
C SER A 91 -5.82 -13.07 20.48
N ASP A 92 -5.16 -13.94 19.73
CA ASP A 92 -3.89 -14.58 20.06
C ASP A 92 -2.66 -13.82 19.52
N VAL A 93 -2.84 -12.66 18.88
CA VAL A 93 -1.73 -11.81 18.45
C VAL A 93 -1.25 -10.94 19.61
N THR A 94 0.02 -11.08 19.95
CA THR A 94 0.72 -10.28 20.97
C THR A 94 1.56 -9.18 20.31
N GLU A 95 2.20 -8.32 21.09
CA GLU A 95 3.16 -7.31 20.58
C GLU A 95 4.57 -7.59 21.10
N SER A 96 5.59 -7.42 20.24
CA SER A 96 7.00 -7.56 20.63
C SER A 96 7.90 -6.72 19.73
N GLU A 97 8.82 -5.96 20.33
CA GLU A 97 9.82 -5.19 19.58
C GLU A 97 10.84 -6.09 18.86
N PHE A 98 11.15 -7.25 19.44
CA PHE A 98 12.30 -8.07 19.03
C PHE A 98 11.90 -9.36 18.30
N GLU A 99 10.66 -9.81 18.47
CA GLU A 99 10.15 -11.07 17.91
C GLU A 99 9.07 -10.85 16.83
N CYS A 100 8.74 -9.59 16.50
CA CYS A 100 7.68 -9.31 15.53
C CYS A 100 8.03 -9.63 14.07
N LEU A 101 9.26 -9.99 13.74
CA LEU A 101 9.68 -10.33 12.38
C LEU A 101 9.28 -11.76 12.01
N ASN A 102 8.00 -11.93 11.69
CA ASN A 102 7.42 -13.22 11.33
C ASN A 102 6.49 -13.16 10.11
N LEU A 103 6.22 -14.35 9.56
CA LEU A 103 5.42 -14.57 8.36
C LEU A 103 4.10 -15.27 8.68
N PHE A 104 3.12 -14.99 7.84
CA PHE A 104 1.88 -15.75 7.72
C PHE A 104 1.77 -16.29 6.29
N ILE A 105 1.89 -17.61 6.14
CA ILE A 105 1.84 -18.32 4.86
C ILE A 105 0.50 -19.05 4.75
N ILE A 106 -0.24 -18.81 3.67
CA ILE A 106 -1.44 -19.57 3.31
C ILE A 106 -1.24 -20.21 1.95
N ARG A 107 -1.57 -21.50 1.84
CA ARG A 107 -1.52 -22.24 0.58
C ARG A 107 -2.76 -23.13 0.40
N PRO A 108 -3.09 -23.51 -0.84
CA PRO A 108 -3.96 -24.65 -1.11
C PRO A 108 -3.41 -25.94 -0.48
N SER A 109 -4.30 -26.79 0.02
CA SER A 109 -3.93 -28.13 0.47
C SER A 109 -3.57 -29.04 -0.70
N LYS A 110 -2.77 -30.08 -0.45
CA LYS A 110 -2.46 -31.10 -1.45
C LYS A 110 -3.73 -31.76 -1.99
N GLU A 111 -4.71 -32.00 -1.12
CA GLU A 111 -6.01 -32.56 -1.51
C GLU A 111 -6.74 -31.61 -2.46
N ALA A 112 -6.75 -30.30 -2.18
CA ALA A 112 -7.38 -29.32 -3.05
C ALA A 112 -6.69 -29.24 -4.41
N LEU A 113 -5.36 -29.22 -4.44
CA LEU A 113 -4.58 -29.21 -5.68
C LEU A 113 -4.79 -30.48 -6.51
N SER A 114 -4.93 -31.65 -5.87
CA SER A 114 -5.12 -32.92 -6.57
C SER A 114 -6.42 -32.97 -7.39
N ARG A 115 -7.45 -32.25 -6.94
CA ARG A 115 -8.71 -32.13 -7.70
C ARG A 115 -8.55 -31.40 -9.03
N PHE A 116 -7.45 -30.66 -9.19
CA PHE A 116 -7.10 -29.94 -10.42
C PHE A 116 -5.84 -30.51 -11.10
N GLY A 117 -5.28 -31.63 -10.60
CA GLY A 117 -4.05 -32.24 -11.12
C GLY A 117 -2.79 -31.40 -10.92
N LYS A 118 -2.76 -30.57 -9.87
CA LYS A 118 -1.67 -29.60 -9.59
C LYS A 118 -0.87 -29.94 -8.32
N GLU A 119 -1.04 -31.12 -7.75
CA GLU A 119 -0.46 -31.51 -6.45
C GLU A 119 1.07 -31.62 -6.43
N ASN A 120 1.70 -31.66 -7.61
CA ASN A 120 3.15 -31.69 -7.79
C ASN A 120 3.72 -30.41 -8.42
N GLU A 121 2.88 -29.37 -8.62
CA GLU A 121 3.33 -28.09 -9.17
C GLU A 121 3.87 -27.17 -8.07
N ASN A 122 4.95 -26.46 -8.37
CA ASN A 122 5.36 -25.31 -7.57
C ASN A 122 4.56 -24.09 -8.01
N LEU A 123 3.84 -23.49 -7.06
CA LEU A 123 2.85 -22.45 -7.34
C LEU A 123 3.48 -21.04 -7.37
N PRO A 124 2.96 -20.10 -8.17
CA PRO A 124 3.27 -18.69 -8.02
C PRO A 124 3.07 -18.20 -6.57
N VAL A 125 3.86 -17.20 -6.16
CA VAL A 125 3.87 -16.71 -4.78
C VAL A 125 3.53 -15.22 -4.76
N LEU A 126 2.52 -14.83 -4.00
CA LEU A 126 2.21 -13.44 -3.66
C LEU A 126 2.83 -13.11 -2.31
N ILE A 127 3.70 -12.11 -2.25
CA ILE A 127 4.17 -11.51 -0.99
C ILE A 127 3.38 -10.23 -0.77
N TRP A 128 2.74 -10.10 0.39
CA TRP A 128 2.01 -8.90 0.79
C TRP A 128 2.77 -8.11 1.86
N ILE A 129 3.13 -6.87 1.53
CA ILE A 129 3.61 -5.86 2.47
C ILE A 129 2.43 -4.96 2.82
N HIS A 130 2.01 -5.00 4.09
CA HIS A 130 0.85 -4.24 4.54
C HIS A 130 1.10 -2.72 4.53
N GLY A 131 0.00 -1.96 4.41
CA GLY A 131 -0.02 -0.51 4.59
C GLY A 131 -0.14 -0.09 6.05
N GLY A 132 -0.20 1.23 6.29
CA GLY A 132 -0.35 1.82 7.62
C GLY A 132 0.58 3.00 7.89
N ALA A 133 0.89 3.80 6.86
CA ALA A 133 1.72 5.01 6.94
C ALA A 133 3.11 4.82 7.60
N PHE A 134 3.64 3.58 7.55
CA PHE A 134 4.79 3.13 8.33
C PHE A 134 4.64 3.26 9.85
N GLY A 135 3.47 3.61 10.38
CA GLY A 135 3.20 3.76 11.80
C GLY A 135 2.50 2.58 12.46
N PHE A 136 1.69 1.83 11.69
CA PHE A 136 0.79 0.78 12.16
C PHE A 136 0.55 -0.32 11.10
N GLY A 137 -0.22 -1.35 11.44
CA GLY A 137 -0.53 -2.52 10.63
C GLY A 137 0.18 -3.81 11.07
N ALA A 138 -0.27 -4.94 10.52
CA ALA A 138 0.32 -6.27 10.75
C ALA A 138 -0.01 -7.25 9.61
N GLY A 139 0.87 -8.21 9.35
CA GLY A 139 0.62 -9.30 8.39
C GLY A 139 -0.55 -10.22 8.78
N THR A 140 -0.91 -10.28 10.07
CA THR A 140 -2.04 -11.05 10.61
C THR A 140 -3.36 -10.29 10.65
N ASP A 141 -3.39 -9.05 10.16
CA ASP A 141 -4.61 -8.27 10.08
C ASP A 141 -5.61 -8.94 9.12
N PRO A 142 -6.85 -9.20 9.59
CA PRO A 142 -7.83 -9.96 8.82
C PRO A 142 -8.36 -9.23 7.60
N MET A 143 -8.15 -7.90 7.49
CA MET A 143 -8.57 -7.12 6.32
C MET A 143 -7.87 -7.56 5.03
N TRP A 144 -6.65 -8.08 5.14
CA TRP A 144 -5.90 -8.63 4.02
C TRP A 144 -5.53 -10.10 4.24
N ASP A 145 -6.46 -10.85 4.84
CA ASP A 145 -6.38 -12.32 4.86
C ASP A 145 -6.55 -12.85 3.42
N PRO A 146 -5.53 -13.52 2.85
CA PRO A 146 -5.56 -13.95 1.46
C PRO A 146 -6.40 -15.22 1.21
N SER A 147 -7.00 -15.83 2.24
CA SER A 147 -7.69 -17.12 2.13
C SER A 147 -8.75 -17.13 1.03
N ARG A 148 -9.62 -16.11 0.97
CA ARG A 148 -10.68 -16.04 -0.03
C ARG A 148 -10.15 -15.74 -1.44
N LEU A 149 -9.07 -14.98 -1.55
CA LEU A 149 -8.39 -14.75 -2.83
C LEU A 149 -7.73 -16.03 -3.36
N ILE A 150 -7.11 -16.83 -2.49
CA ILE A 150 -6.55 -18.14 -2.85
C ILE A 150 -7.67 -19.10 -3.28
N LEU A 151 -8.82 -19.11 -2.60
CA LEU A 151 -9.97 -19.94 -3.00
C LEU A 151 -10.51 -19.56 -4.37
N GLU A 152 -10.60 -18.26 -4.67
CA GLU A 152 -10.97 -17.81 -6.02
C GLU A 152 -9.93 -18.28 -7.06
N SER A 153 -8.65 -18.24 -6.73
CA SER A 153 -7.59 -18.73 -7.63
C SER A 153 -7.66 -20.24 -7.90
N LEU A 154 -8.05 -21.03 -6.88
CA LEU A 154 -8.35 -22.46 -7.03
C LEU A 154 -9.56 -22.67 -7.95
N ALA A 155 -10.63 -21.90 -7.76
CA ALA A 155 -11.82 -21.97 -8.61
C ALA A 155 -11.54 -21.61 -10.08
N LEU A 156 -10.57 -20.72 -10.32
CA LEU A 156 -10.08 -20.36 -11.65
C LEU A 156 -9.07 -21.36 -12.25
N GLY A 157 -8.63 -22.36 -11.48
CA GLY A 157 -7.65 -23.36 -11.93
C GLY A 157 -6.22 -22.83 -12.01
N THR A 158 -5.94 -21.66 -11.45
CA THR A 158 -4.61 -21.03 -11.39
C THR A 158 -4.25 -20.71 -9.94
N PRO A 159 -4.00 -21.73 -9.09
CA PRO A 159 -3.71 -21.52 -7.69
C PRO A 159 -2.36 -20.83 -7.44
N PHE A 160 -2.27 -20.10 -6.34
CA PHE A 160 -1.03 -19.47 -5.87
C PHE A 160 -0.90 -19.57 -4.33
N ILE A 161 0.29 -19.30 -3.79
CA ILE A 161 0.58 -19.21 -2.36
C ILE A 161 0.66 -17.73 -1.96
N ALA A 162 0.07 -17.35 -0.83
CA ALA A 162 0.22 -16.00 -0.28
C ALA A 162 1.08 -16.01 0.98
N VAL A 163 1.92 -14.98 1.11
CA VAL A 163 2.76 -14.75 2.29
C VAL A 163 2.63 -13.30 2.74
N ASN A 164 2.07 -13.10 3.92
CA ASN A 164 2.08 -11.80 4.59
C ASN A 164 3.28 -11.74 5.53
N LEU A 165 3.92 -10.58 5.66
CA LEU A 165 5.04 -10.38 6.59
C LEU A 165 4.79 -9.19 7.50
N ASN A 166 5.35 -9.26 8.70
CA ASN A 166 5.51 -8.10 9.59
C ASN A 166 6.87 -7.44 9.37
N TYR A 167 6.94 -6.13 9.55
CA TYR A 167 8.18 -5.35 9.57
C TYR A 167 8.08 -4.27 10.65
N ARG A 168 9.20 -3.79 11.21
CA ARG A 168 9.13 -2.77 12.26
C ARG A 168 8.54 -1.47 11.73
N LEU A 169 7.72 -0.85 12.57
CA LEU A 169 6.94 0.36 12.29
C LEU A 169 7.38 1.50 13.20
N ASN A 170 6.85 2.70 12.93
CA ASN A 170 7.00 3.92 13.70
C ASN A 170 8.45 4.21 14.14
N LEU A 171 8.65 4.70 15.36
CA LEU A 171 9.97 4.93 15.93
C LEU A 171 10.83 3.65 15.99
N PHE A 172 10.25 2.45 16.06
CA PHE A 172 11.05 1.21 16.10
C PHE A 172 11.64 0.84 14.72
N GLY A 173 10.95 1.18 13.64
CA GLY A 173 11.34 0.85 12.26
C GLY A 173 11.94 2.02 11.47
N PHE A 174 11.57 3.25 11.80
CA PHE A 174 11.83 4.43 10.98
C PHE A 174 12.36 5.64 11.78
N ALA A 175 12.77 5.45 13.04
CA ALA A 175 13.58 6.47 13.69
C ALA A 175 14.91 6.66 12.97
N ALA A 176 15.32 7.91 12.80
CA ALA A 176 16.55 8.27 12.15
C ALA A 176 17.14 9.54 12.76
N SER A 177 18.46 9.55 12.91
CA SER A 177 19.23 10.73 13.28
C SER A 177 20.71 10.49 13.03
N SER A 178 21.50 11.56 12.98
CA SER A 178 22.96 11.49 12.97
C SER A 178 23.49 10.75 14.19
N GLU A 179 22.80 10.85 15.34
CA GLU A 179 23.18 10.17 16.57
C GLU A 179 23.06 8.65 16.47
N LEU A 180 21.98 8.18 15.83
CA LEU A 180 21.81 6.76 15.54
C LEU A 180 22.88 6.25 14.58
N LEU A 181 23.21 7.03 13.54
CA LEU A 181 24.26 6.68 12.58
C LEU A 181 25.66 6.68 13.21
N ASP A 182 25.95 7.59 14.13
CA ASP A 182 27.26 7.68 14.80
C ASP A 182 27.48 6.55 15.81
N ASP A 183 26.41 6.08 16.47
CA ASP A 183 26.45 4.96 17.42
C ASP A 183 26.64 3.59 16.75
N GLN A 184 26.33 3.47 15.45
CA GLN A 184 26.54 2.26 14.67
C GLN A 184 28.03 2.08 14.34
N THR A 185 28.76 1.52 15.30
CA THR A 185 30.21 1.23 15.23
C THR A 185 30.48 -0.27 15.14
N GLY A 186 31.74 -0.66 14.92
CA GLY A 186 32.17 -2.05 15.09
C GLY A 186 31.80 -3.03 13.97
N GLY A 187 31.57 -2.54 12.75
CA GLY A 187 31.28 -3.38 11.58
C GLY A 187 29.81 -3.76 11.40
N ALA A 188 28.92 -3.34 12.30
CA ALA A 188 27.48 -3.41 12.07
C ALA A 188 27.08 -2.54 10.88
N ARG A 189 26.00 -2.92 10.18
CA ARG A 189 25.43 -2.10 9.10
C ARG A 189 25.12 -0.70 9.63
N LYS A 190 25.65 0.32 8.95
CA LYS A 190 25.36 1.72 9.23
C LYS A 190 24.21 2.16 8.34
N GLY A 191 23.15 2.71 8.91
CA GLY A 191 21.90 3.04 8.22
C GLY A 191 20.72 3.18 9.19
N CYS A 192 19.62 3.77 8.73
CA CYS A 192 18.38 3.83 9.51
C CYS A 192 17.37 2.87 8.88
N ASN A 193 16.24 3.36 8.35
CA ASN A 193 15.30 2.60 7.50
C ASN A 193 15.13 1.11 7.90
N PHE A 194 15.04 0.85 9.20
CA PHE A 194 15.13 -0.50 9.77
C PHE A 194 13.95 -1.36 9.29
N GLY A 195 12.77 -0.76 9.12
CA GLY A 195 11.60 -1.42 8.56
C GLY A 195 11.79 -1.87 7.11
N LEU A 196 12.46 -1.08 6.25
CA LEU A 196 12.78 -1.50 4.88
C LEU A 196 13.78 -2.68 4.87
N ARG A 197 14.74 -2.67 5.79
CA ARG A 197 15.67 -3.79 6.00
C ARG A 197 14.92 -5.06 6.41
N ASP A 198 13.98 -4.95 7.33
CA ASP A 198 13.17 -6.09 7.78
C ASP A 198 12.41 -6.71 6.60
N GLN A 199 11.78 -5.88 5.76
CA GLN A 199 11.09 -6.34 4.55
C GLN A 199 12.02 -7.08 3.59
N GLN A 200 13.22 -6.54 3.34
CA GLN A 200 14.21 -7.17 2.45
C GLN A 200 14.64 -8.55 2.97
N ILE A 201 14.87 -8.68 4.28
CA ILE A 201 15.21 -9.97 4.89
C ILE A 201 14.03 -10.94 4.78
N GLY A 202 12.80 -10.46 4.97
CA GLY A 202 11.58 -11.25 4.75
C GLY A 202 11.46 -11.76 3.32
N ILE A 203 11.63 -10.90 2.32
CA ILE A 203 11.62 -11.25 0.89
C ILE A 203 12.71 -12.29 0.58
N GLN A 204 13.92 -12.11 1.12
CA GLN A 204 15.02 -13.06 0.93
C GLN A 204 14.72 -14.41 1.59
N TRP A 205 14.19 -14.42 2.81
CA TRP A 205 13.79 -15.65 3.48
C TRP A 205 12.75 -16.39 2.66
N ILE A 206 11.73 -15.69 2.15
CA ILE A 206 10.68 -16.29 1.32
C ILE A 206 11.30 -16.86 0.05
N SER A 207 12.12 -16.10 -0.67
CA SER A 207 12.79 -16.56 -1.89
C SER A 207 13.59 -17.86 -1.68
N LYS A 208 14.29 -17.98 -0.54
CA LYS A 208 15.09 -19.17 -0.21
C LYS A 208 14.28 -20.38 0.26
N ASN A 209 13.14 -20.16 0.93
CA ASN A 209 12.45 -21.20 1.69
C ASN A 209 11.07 -21.58 1.14
N ILE A 210 10.43 -20.75 0.31
CA ILE A 210 9.03 -20.97 -0.11
C ILE A 210 8.83 -22.26 -0.93
N GLY A 211 9.89 -22.80 -1.54
CA GLY A 211 9.88 -24.11 -2.19
C GLY A 211 9.42 -25.26 -1.28
N TYR A 212 9.81 -25.24 0.00
CA TYR A 212 9.38 -26.25 0.98
C TYR A 212 7.90 -26.15 1.33
N PHE A 213 7.28 -25.00 1.04
CA PHE A 213 5.84 -24.77 1.17
C PHE A 213 5.08 -25.04 -0.14
N GLY A 214 5.75 -25.46 -1.21
CA GLY A 214 5.16 -25.72 -2.53
C GLY A 214 5.10 -24.50 -3.45
N GLY A 215 5.88 -23.45 -3.16
CA GLY A 215 5.97 -22.25 -3.97
C GLY A 215 7.13 -22.28 -4.97
N ASP A 216 6.98 -21.57 -6.07
CA ASP A 216 8.02 -21.35 -7.06
C ASP A 216 8.76 -20.04 -6.75
N SER A 217 9.99 -20.15 -6.25
CA SER A 217 10.86 -19.01 -5.93
C SER A 217 11.19 -18.10 -7.13
N THR A 218 10.94 -18.55 -8.37
CA THR A 218 11.13 -17.75 -9.59
C THR A 218 9.86 -16.98 -10.00
N LYS A 219 8.71 -17.32 -9.42
CA LYS A 219 7.39 -16.74 -9.74
C LYS A 219 6.83 -15.92 -8.59
N ILE A 220 7.69 -15.13 -7.94
CA ILE A 220 7.30 -14.24 -6.85
C ILE A 220 6.72 -12.93 -7.42
N THR A 221 5.57 -12.53 -6.89
CA THR A 221 4.94 -11.22 -7.05
C THR A 221 4.99 -10.48 -5.73
N LEU A 222 5.65 -9.32 -5.68
CA LEU A 222 5.67 -8.45 -4.52
C LEU A 222 4.49 -7.47 -4.58
N SER A 223 3.69 -7.36 -3.55
CA SER A 223 2.50 -6.50 -3.55
C SER A 223 2.40 -5.73 -2.25
N GLY A 224 1.85 -4.53 -2.32
CA GLY A 224 1.47 -3.79 -1.13
C GLY A 224 0.50 -2.67 -1.45
N GLN A 225 -0.06 -2.09 -0.39
CA GLN A 225 -0.99 -0.96 -0.43
C GLN A 225 -0.47 0.19 0.43
N SER A 226 -0.67 1.44 -0.01
CA SER A 226 -0.23 2.64 0.73
C SER A 226 1.27 2.62 1.05
N ALA A 227 1.66 2.68 2.32
CA ALA A 227 3.05 2.51 2.76
C ALA A 227 3.68 1.16 2.34
N GLY A 228 2.87 0.11 2.24
CA GLY A 228 3.28 -1.17 1.66
C GLY A 228 3.56 -1.06 0.17
N ALA A 229 2.75 -0.32 -0.59
CA ALA A 229 3.02 -0.03 -2.00
C ALA A 229 4.26 0.86 -2.18
N ALA A 230 4.49 1.83 -1.28
CA ALA A 230 5.72 2.62 -1.25
C ALA A 230 6.95 1.74 -1.01
N SER A 231 6.84 0.75 -0.13
CA SER A 231 7.87 -0.28 0.10
C SER A 231 8.10 -1.12 -1.14
N THR A 232 7.04 -1.68 -1.73
CA THR A 232 7.11 -2.47 -2.96
C THR A 232 7.77 -1.67 -4.09
N HIS A 233 7.38 -0.40 -4.28
CA HIS A 233 8.04 0.49 -5.24
C HIS A 233 9.54 0.64 -4.94
N THR A 234 9.91 0.82 -3.68
CA THR A 234 11.32 0.96 -3.27
C THR A 234 12.13 -0.31 -3.58
N HIS A 235 11.60 -1.49 -3.26
CA HIS A 235 12.24 -2.77 -3.60
C HIS A 235 12.32 -2.97 -5.12
N THR A 236 11.30 -2.57 -5.89
CA THR A 236 11.32 -2.62 -7.36
C THR A 236 12.33 -1.64 -7.96
N LEU A 237 12.50 -0.44 -7.40
CA LEU A 237 13.57 0.49 -7.80
C LEU A 237 14.95 -0.13 -7.56
N SER A 238 15.16 -0.72 -6.38
CA SER A 238 16.40 -1.42 -6.06
C SER A 238 16.60 -2.62 -7.02
N ALA A 239 15.58 -3.41 -7.32
CA ALA A 239 15.69 -4.51 -8.28
C ALA A 239 16.00 -4.00 -9.70
N LYS A 240 15.44 -2.85 -10.10
CA LYS A 240 15.68 -2.28 -11.43
C LYS A 240 17.09 -1.71 -11.58
N GLN A 241 17.60 -1.01 -10.56
CA GLN A 241 18.87 -0.28 -10.61
C GLN A 241 20.12 -1.17 -10.45
N HIS A 242 19.93 -2.46 -10.16
CA HIS A 242 21.01 -3.39 -9.83
C HIS A 242 21.20 -4.45 -10.92
N PRO A 243 22.42 -4.95 -11.14
CA PRO A 243 22.71 -5.91 -12.21
C PRO A 243 22.31 -7.36 -11.90
N GLU A 244 21.95 -7.65 -10.65
CA GLU A 244 21.70 -9.01 -10.20
C GLU A 244 20.22 -9.39 -10.33
N ALA A 245 19.92 -10.69 -10.49
CA ALA A 245 18.54 -11.13 -10.66
C ALA A 245 17.63 -10.65 -9.51
N PRO A 246 16.50 -10.00 -9.85
CA PRO A 246 15.46 -9.66 -8.90
C PRO A 246 14.97 -10.88 -8.11
N LEU A 247 14.66 -10.68 -6.83
CA LEU A 247 14.04 -11.72 -5.98
C LEU A 247 12.57 -11.97 -6.33
N PHE A 248 12.00 -11.17 -7.22
CA PHE A 248 10.62 -11.24 -7.69
C PHE A 248 10.54 -10.83 -9.16
N ARG A 249 9.61 -11.44 -9.90
CA ARG A 249 9.39 -11.13 -11.32
C ARG A 249 8.28 -10.11 -11.55
N ARG A 250 7.45 -9.85 -10.54
CA ARG A 250 6.32 -8.93 -10.62
C ARG A 250 6.19 -8.05 -9.39
N SER A 251 5.62 -6.86 -9.57
CA SER A 251 5.22 -6.02 -8.44
C SER A 251 3.86 -5.34 -8.62
N ILE A 252 3.11 -5.16 -7.53
CA ILE A 252 1.81 -4.48 -7.51
C ILE A 252 1.87 -3.29 -6.54
N PHE A 253 1.59 -2.09 -7.04
CA PHE A 253 1.55 -0.85 -6.27
C PHE A 253 0.11 -0.33 -6.16
N GLN A 254 -0.50 -0.50 -5.00
CA GLN A 254 -1.86 -0.02 -4.74
C GLN A 254 -1.83 1.28 -3.94
N SER A 255 -2.14 2.42 -4.57
CA SER A 255 -2.22 3.73 -3.91
C SER A 255 -0.95 4.13 -3.16
N GLY A 256 0.23 3.86 -3.71
CA GLY A 256 1.47 4.28 -3.08
C GLY A 256 2.73 4.06 -3.90
N SER A 257 3.70 4.93 -3.69
CA SER A 257 5.03 4.91 -4.29
C SER A 257 6.04 5.48 -3.27
N LEU A 258 7.34 5.20 -3.42
CA LEU A 258 8.41 5.84 -2.63
C LEU A 258 8.15 7.34 -2.37
N GLY A 259 7.81 8.12 -3.41
CA GLY A 259 7.58 9.56 -3.32
C GLY A 259 6.42 10.01 -2.40
N CYS A 260 5.54 9.09 -2.00
CA CYS A 260 4.48 9.36 -1.02
C CYS A 260 5.02 9.52 0.41
N LEU A 261 6.10 8.80 0.75
CA LEU A 261 6.64 8.70 2.11
C LEU A 261 8.18 8.89 2.16
N GLY A 262 8.78 9.52 1.14
CA GLY A 262 10.20 9.88 1.14
C GLY A 262 10.92 9.64 -0.20
N PRO A 263 12.26 9.55 -0.18
CA PRO A 263 13.10 9.72 1.00
C PRO A 263 13.26 11.19 1.40
N SER A 264 13.28 11.46 2.70
CA SER A 264 13.54 12.78 3.25
C SER A 264 15.01 12.97 3.64
N PRO A 265 15.55 14.20 3.61
CA PRO A 265 16.91 14.46 4.07
C PRO A 265 17.10 14.11 5.55
N LEU A 266 18.28 13.59 5.92
CA LEU A 266 18.64 13.29 7.31
C LEU A 266 18.51 14.51 8.24
N SER A 267 18.65 15.73 7.73
CA SER A 267 18.45 16.96 8.51
C SER A 267 17.03 17.07 9.07
N HIS A 268 16.01 16.65 8.32
CA HIS A 268 14.63 16.65 8.81
C HIS A 268 14.45 15.62 9.94
N ALA A 269 15.03 14.44 9.77
CA ALA A 269 15.00 13.41 10.80
C ALA A 269 15.70 13.86 12.10
N ASN A 270 16.80 14.62 12.00
CA ASN A 270 17.47 15.22 13.17
C ASN A 270 16.56 16.20 13.94
N GLU A 271 15.77 17.03 13.25
CA GLU A 271 14.83 17.96 13.88
C GLU A 271 13.74 17.19 14.65
N ASN A 272 13.21 16.13 14.03
CA ASN A 272 12.19 15.29 14.64
C ASN A 272 12.77 14.52 15.84
N TRP A 273 13.98 13.96 15.70
CA TRP A 273 14.69 13.29 16.80
C TRP A 273 14.95 14.22 18.00
N ASP A 274 15.41 15.44 17.77
CA ASP A 274 15.60 16.43 18.83
C ASP A 274 14.26 16.82 19.49
N THR A 275 13.18 16.92 18.71
CA THR A 275 11.82 17.18 19.22
C THR A 275 11.34 16.05 20.15
N LEU A 276 11.55 14.79 19.75
CA LEU A 276 11.23 13.63 20.59
C LEU A 276 12.04 13.65 21.90
N CYS A 277 13.34 13.90 21.81
CA CYS A 277 14.22 13.98 22.97
C CYS A 277 13.76 15.07 23.94
N GLN A 278 13.46 16.26 23.43
CA GLN A 278 12.98 17.38 24.22
C GLN A 278 11.63 17.07 24.89
N HIS A 279 10.70 16.46 24.15
CA HIS A 279 9.39 16.06 24.67
C HIS A 279 9.50 15.05 25.82
N LEU A 280 10.46 14.13 25.73
CA LEU A 280 10.77 13.14 26.77
C LEU A 280 11.66 13.68 27.90
N GLY A 281 12.04 14.97 27.86
CA GLY A 281 12.84 15.62 28.89
C GLY A 281 14.35 15.32 28.84
N PHE A 282 14.87 14.91 27.69
CA PHE A 282 16.31 14.72 27.49
C PHE A 282 16.99 15.99 26.99
N GLU A 283 18.15 16.31 27.59
CA GLU A 283 18.99 17.44 27.19
C GLU A 283 19.64 17.22 25.82
N LYS A 284 19.80 18.31 25.05
CA LYS A 284 20.31 18.25 23.67
C LYS A 284 21.80 17.84 23.59
N ASP A 285 22.59 18.27 24.56
CA ASP A 285 24.06 18.18 24.50
C ASP A 285 24.63 16.85 25.03
N ASP A 286 23.83 16.05 25.73
CA ASP A 286 24.23 14.73 26.25
C ASP A 286 23.78 13.58 25.33
N ARG A 287 24.33 13.55 24.12
CA ARG A 287 23.95 12.59 23.05
C ARG A 287 24.18 11.12 23.46
N VAL A 288 25.32 10.80 24.06
CA VAL A 288 25.58 9.39 24.40
C VAL A 288 24.63 8.90 25.49
N SER A 289 24.48 9.64 26.59
CA SER A 289 23.63 9.16 27.70
C SER A 289 22.14 9.27 27.37
N ARG A 290 21.69 10.20 26.50
CA ARG A 290 20.30 10.22 26.05
C ARG A 290 19.95 9.02 25.18
N LEU A 291 20.81 8.62 24.23
CA LEU A 291 20.55 7.45 23.37
C LEU A 291 20.47 6.16 24.19
N GLU A 292 21.37 5.98 25.17
CA GLU A 292 21.33 4.84 26.09
C GLU A 292 20.03 4.80 26.88
N LYS A 293 19.58 5.93 27.44
CA LYS A 293 18.31 6.01 28.17
C LYS A 293 17.11 5.74 27.28
N LEU A 294 17.09 6.32 26.07
CA LEU A 294 16.03 6.11 25.08
C LEU A 294 15.87 4.63 24.69
N ARG A 295 16.96 3.85 24.65
CA ARG A 295 16.91 2.40 24.42
C ARG A 295 16.29 1.61 25.56
N THR A 296 16.35 2.12 26.79
CA THR A 296 15.79 1.46 27.97
C THR A 296 14.32 1.79 28.23
N LEU A 297 13.76 2.79 27.52
CA LEU A 297 12.36 3.14 27.69
C LEU A 297 11.44 1.97 27.29
N PRO A 298 10.35 1.71 28.03
CA PRO A 298 9.29 0.83 27.57
C PRO A 298 8.75 1.27 26.20
N PRO A 299 8.39 0.35 25.29
CA PRO A 299 7.83 0.71 23.99
C PRO A 299 6.62 1.66 24.08
N GLU A 300 5.78 1.48 25.09
CA GLU A 300 4.57 2.25 25.35
C GLU A 300 4.86 3.73 25.62
N GLU A 301 6.03 4.03 26.21
CA GLU A 301 6.47 5.41 26.48
C GLU A 301 6.82 6.15 25.18
N LEU A 302 7.49 5.47 24.25
CA LEU A 302 7.80 6.02 22.93
C LEU A 302 6.53 6.21 22.09
N LEU A 303 5.62 5.24 22.14
CA LEU A 303 4.33 5.33 21.45
C LEU A 303 3.44 6.44 22.03
N ARG A 304 3.47 6.65 23.35
CA ARG A 304 2.79 7.78 23.99
C ARG A 304 3.37 9.11 23.53
N ALA A 305 4.68 9.26 23.55
CA ALA A 305 5.35 10.48 23.08
C ALA A 305 5.02 10.77 21.61
N GLN A 306 5.07 9.74 20.75
CA GLN A 306 4.62 9.83 19.36
C GLN A 306 3.18 10.38 19.27
N LYS A 307 2.24 9.79 20.01
CA LYS A 307 0.83 10.22 20.01
C LYS A 307 0.66 11.66 20.48
N GLU A 308 1.35 12.06 21.55
CA GLU A 308 1.31 13.42 22.11
C GLU A 308 1.89 14.47 21.15
N LEU A 309 2.90 14.09 20.36
CA LEU A 309 3.48 14.91 19.29
C LEU A 309 2.62 14.96 18.02
N GLY A 310 1.54 14.17 17.95
CA GLY A 310 0.63 14.09 16.81
C GLY A 310 1.21 13.32 15.62
N TRP A 311 2.15 12.42 15.88
CA TRP A 311 2.92 11.71 14.86
C TRP A 311 2.19 10.47 14.36
N MET A 312 1.79 10.49 13.07
CA MET A 312 0.97 9.44 12.46
C MET A 312 1.64 8.74 11.29
N ALA A 313 2.40 9.46 10.47
CA ALA A 313 3.11 8.92 9.32
C ALA A 313 4.61 9.13 9.45
N PHE A 314 5.38 8.11 9.09
CA PHE A 314 6.84 8.12 9.15
C PHE A 314 7.41 8.08 7.75
N GLN A 315 8.54 8.75 7.53
CA GLN A 315 9.22 8.77 6.25
C GLN A 315 10.46 7.89 6.26
N VAL A 316 10.78 7.38 5.08
CA VAL A 316 12.11 6.82 4.81
C VAL A 316 13.10 7.96 4.60
N ILE A 317 14.36 7.74 4.94
CA ILE A 317 15.36 8.82 4.96
C ILE A 317 16.57 8.51 4.09
N ILE A 318 17.22 9.57 3.58
CA ILE A 318 18.52 9.47 2.92
C ILE A 318 19.58 9.19 4.00
N ASP A 319 19.92 7.91 4.19
CA ASP A 319 20.82 7.41 5.25
C ASP A 319 22.20 6.98 4.74
N GLY A 320 22.41 7.03 3.42
CA GLY A 320 23.63 6.57 2.77
C GLY A 320 23.76 5.04 2.68
N ALA A 321 22.75 4.29 3.12
CA ALA A 321 22.78 2.83 3.20
C ALA A 321 21.64 2.16 2.43
N SER A 322 20.44 2.72 2.51
CA SER A 322 19.26 2.40 1.71
C SER A 322 19.06 3.38 0.57
N PHE A 323 19.42 4.65 0.79
CA PHE A 323 19.25 5.72 -0.19
C PHE A 323 20.48 6.64 -0.20
N THR A 324 20.98 6.93 -1.39
CA THR A 324 22.02 7.94 -1.63
C THR A 324 21.47 8.99 -2.59
N ALA A 325 21.84 10.24 -2.38
CA ALA A 325 21.49 11.33 -3.30
C ALA A 325 22.75 11.79 -4.04
N THR A 326 22.75 11.64 -5.37
CA THR A 326 23.84 12.05 -6.25
C THR A 326 23.26 12.92 -7.36
N ASP A 327 23.73 14.17 -7.49
CA ASP A 327 23.35 15.09 -8.57
C ASP A 327 21.83 15.29 -8.81
N GLY A 328 21.02 15.18 -7.75
CA GLY A 328 19.57 15.34 -7.82
C GLY A 328 18.78 14.07 -8.14
N GLU A 329 19.46 12.97 -8.46
CA GLU A 329 18.90 11.63 -8.58
C GLU A 329 19.07 10.89 -7.24
N CYS A 330 18.01 10.20 -6.78
CA CYS A 330 18.09 9.32 -5.62
C CYS A 330 18.35 7.89 -6.09
N GLU A 331 19.52 7.37 -5.77
CA GLU A 331 19.83 5.96 -5.98
C GLU A 331 19.31 5.14 -4.80
N VAL A 332 18.75 3.97 -5.08
CA VAL A 332 18.10 3.10 -4.11
C VAL A 332 18.90 1.80 -3.98
N PHE A 333 19.32 1.51 -2.75
CA PHE A 333 20.22 0.42 -2.42
C PHE A 333 19.73 -0.35 -1.18
N ILE A 334 18.78 -1.27 -1.31
CA ILE A 334 18.38 -2.10 -0.17
C ILE A 334 19.23 -3.39 -0.13
N ASP A 335 20.52 -3.22 0.13
CA ASP A 335 21.49 -4.34 0.13
C ASP A 335 21.42 -5.20 1.42
N LEU A 336 21.90 -6.44 1.33
CA LEU A 336 22.27 -7.30 2.45
C LEU A 336 23.78 -7.19 2.72
N ASP A 337 24.18 -7.30 3.99
CA ASP A 337 25.54 -7.05 4.44
C ASP A 337 26.59 -7.75 3.56
N GLY A 338 27.47 -6.97 2.91
CA GLY A 338 28.66 -7.48 2.22
C GLY A 338 28.90 -7.05 0.78
N GLY A 339 27.97 -6.38 0.10
CA GLY A 339 28.15 -5.90 -1.28
C GLY A 339 28.05 -7.01 -2.33
N ARG A 340 27.35 -6.70 -3.44
CA ARG A 340 27.29 -7.43 -4.73
C ARG A 340 27.13 -8.97 -4.69
N GLY A 341 26.72 -9.56 -3.56
CA GLY A 341 26.94 -10.99 -3.28
C GLY A 341 25.75 -11.75 -2.69
N ALA A 342 24.64 -11.08 -2.40
CA ALA A 342 23.45 -11.73 -1.83
C ALA A 342 22.40 -12.11 -2.88
N TYR A 343 22.68 -11.82 -4.15
CA TYR A 343 21.82 -12.12 -5.27
C TYR A 343 22.32 -13.38 -5.98
N ASP A 344 21.39 -14.13 -6.53
CA ASP A 344 21.70 -15.35 -7.26
C ASP A 344 22.34 -15.02 -8.61
N ILE A 345 23.66 -14.86 -8.63
CA ILE A 345 24.48 -14.62 -9.83
C ILE A 345 24.36 -15.74 -10.88
N SER A 346 23.72 -16.88 -10.54
CA SER A 346 23.41 -17.93 -11.52
C SER A 346 22.13 -17.67 -12.32
N LYS A 347 21.28 -16.74 -11.85
CA LYS A 347 20.08 -16.29 -12.55
C LYS A 347 20.43 -15.03 -13.33
N THR A 348 20.70 -15.16 -14.62
CA THR A 348 20.53 -14.05 -15.56
C THR A 348 19.19 -14.24 -16.24
N SER A 349 18.17 -13.51 -15.81
CA SER A 349 16.95 -13.38 -16.60
C SER A 349 16.92 -11.98 -17.20
N GLY A 350 16.98 -11.91 -18.53
CA GLY A 350 16.70 -10.68 -19.27
C GLY A 350 15.20 -10.35 -19.32
N GLU A 351 14.37 -11.04 -18.53
CA GLU A 351 12.93 -10.80 -18.45
C GLU A 351 12.64 -9.50 -17.71
N ALA A 352 11.58 -8.83 -18.16
CA ALA A 352 11.13 -7.59 -17.56
C ALA A 352 10.46 -7.86 -16.21
N ILE A 353 10.69 -6.98 -15.23
CA ILE A 353 9.83 -6.92 -14.05
C ILE A 353 8.49 -6.31 -14.49
N GLU A 354 7.41 -7.09 -14.38
CA GLU A 354 6.07 -6.62 -14.74
C GLU A 354 5.43 -5.91 -13.53
N ILE A 355 4.81 -4.76 -13.77
CA ILE A 355 4.32 -3.87 -12.72
C ILE A 355 2.84 -3.57 -12.95
N LEU A 356 2.00 -3.84 -11.95
CA LEU A 356 0.62 -3.35 -11.89
C LEU A 356 0.58 -2.16 -10.94
N ILE A 357 0.18 -0.98 -11.44
CA ILE A 357 0.18 0.27 -10.68
C ILE A 357 -1.18 0.95 -10.76
N GLY A 358 -1.69 1.46 -9.65
CA GLY A 358 -2.94 2.22 -9.66
C GLY A 358 -3.25 2.90 -8.34
N ASP A 359 -4.30 3.71 -8.37
CA ASP A 359 -4.78 4.52 -7.26
C ASP A 359 -6.32 4.64 -7.28
N THR A 360 -6.85 5.24 -6.22
CA THR A 360 -8.28 5.55 -6.08
C THR A 360 -8.55 7.01 -6.47
N ASP A 361 -9.81 7.35 -6.70
CA ASP A 361 -10.17 8.69 -7.21
C ASP A 361 -10.11 9.78 -6.11
N VAL A 362 -10.32 9.41 -4.85
CA VAL A 362 -10.40 10.34 -3.70
C VAL A 362 -9.44 9.91 -2.58
N GLU A 363 -8.16 9.79 -2.91
CA GLU A 363 -7.10 9.35 -1.98
C GLU A 363 -6.97 10.19 -0.70
N ALA A 364 -7.29 11.48 -0.79
CA ALA A 364 -7.11 12.43 0.32
C ALA A 364 -8.30 12.52 1.29
N SER A 365 -9.33 11.66 1.17
CA SER A 365 -10.49 11.68 2.07
C SER A 365 -10.09 11.52 3.54
N ILE A 366 -8.95 10.87 3.82
CA ILE A 366 -8.34 10.74 5.14
C ILE A 366 -8.00 12.09 5.83
N PHE A 367 -7.93 13.21 5.08
CA PHE A 367 -7.62 14.54 5.61
C PHE A 367 -8.83 15.49 5.68
N ALA A 368 -10.06 14.95 5.60
CA ALA A 368 -11.26 15.75 5.45
C ALA A 368 -11.48 16.80 6.54
N SER A 369 -11.28 16.45 7.80
CA SER A 369 -11.46 17.36 8.92
C SER A 369 -10.60 18.63 8.84
N GLN A 370 -9.43 18.56 8.19
CA GLN A 370 -8.51 19.70 8.08
C GLN A 370 -8.85 20.59 6.89
N ILE A 371 -9.21 19.99 5.75
CA ILE A 371 -9.60 20.74 4.54
C ILE A 371 -10.88 21.54 4.79
N TYR A 372 -11.83 20.99 5.55
CA TYR A 372 -13.06 21.71 5.91
C TYR A 372 -12.84 22.95 6.80
N LYS A 373 -11.62 23.18 7.33
CA LYS A 373 -11.28 24.43 8.05
C LYS A 373 -11.13 25.63 7.11
N ILE A 374 -10.99 25.43 5.80
CA ILE A 374 -10.99 26.51 4.80
C ILE A 374 -12.44 26.98 4.61
N ASN A 375 -12.72 28.25 4.88
CA ASN A 375 -14.10 28.74 4.95
C ASN A 375 -14.56 29.48 3.68
N ASN A 376 -13.64 29.82 2.78
CA ASN A 376 -13.92 30.54 1.54
C ASN A 376 -12.75 30.43 0.54
N PHE A 377 -13.00 30.91 -0.68
CA PHE A 377 -11.99 30.97 -1.73
C PHE A 377 -10.78 31.81 -1.34
N GLU A 378 -10.98 32.95 -0.67
CA GLU A 378 -9.91 33.89 -0.33
C GLU A 378 -8.88 33.25 0.61
N GLN A 379 -9.32 32.42 1.55
CA GLN A 379 -8.45 31.64 2.43
C GLN A 379 -7.63 30.60 1.64
N ALA A 380 -8.26 29.87 0.72
CA ALA A 380 -7.54 28.94 -0.16
C ALA A 380 -6.52 29.67 -1.03
N GLN A 381 -6.92 30.78 -1.65
CA GLN A 381 -6.05 31.55 -2.53
C GLN A 381 -4.86 32.16 -1.78
N ALA A 382 -5.10 32.73 -0.59
CA ALA A 382 -4.04 33.28 0.25
C ALA A 382 -3.03 32.21 0.67
N LEU A 383 -3.50 31.00 0.95
CA LEU A 383 -2.65 29.87 1.29
C LEU A 383 -1.69 29.51 0.15
N PHE A 384 -2.20 29.37 -1.08
CA PHE A 384 -1.36 29.06 -2.24
C PHE A 384 -0.40 30.22 -2.54
N LYS A 385 -0.89 31.47 -2.56
CA LYS A 385 -0.03 32.65 -2.82
C LYS A 385 1.11 32.81 -1.82
N ALA A 386 0.93 32.35 -0.58
CA ALA A 386 1.97 32.43 0.45
C ALA A 386 3.12 31.44 0.24
N GLU A 387 2.90 30.33 -0.46
CA GLU A 387 3.87 29.24 -0.57
C GLU A 387 4.51 29.12 -1.97
N PHE A 388 3.83 29.65 -2.99
CA PHE A 388 4.34 29.59 -4.37
C PHE A 388 5.31 30.73 -4.69
N PRO A 389 6.28 30.52 -5.60
CA PRO A 389 7.30 31.53 -5.93
C PRO A 389 6.74 32.85 -6.46
N THR A 390 5.59 32.81 -7.15
CA THR A 390 4.90 34.00 -7.64
C THR A 390 3.39 33.85 -7.48
N PRO A 391 2.63 34.96 -7.35
CA PRO A 391 1.17 34.89 -7.35
C PRO A 391 0.60 34.24 -8.61
N SER A 392 1.21 34.46 -9.78
CA SER A 392 0.76 33.82 -11.04
C SER A 392 0.88 32.30 -10.97
N ALA A 393 1.99 31.78 -10.44
CA ALA A 393 2.16 30.33 -10.30
C ALA A 393 1.10 29.71 -9.36
N ALA A 394 0.73 30.40 -8.28
CA ALA A 394 -0.38 29.98 -7.42
C ALA A 394 -1.72 29.94 -8.16
N GLU A 395 -2.02 30.98 -8.95
CA GLU A 395 -3.26 31.05 -9.74
C GLU A 395 -3.29 29.97 -10.83
N ASP A 396 -2.16 29.67 -11.48
CA ASP A 396 -2.06 28.60 -12.48
C ASP A 396 -2.45 27.26 -11.85
N ILE A 397 -1.97 26.97 -10.63
CA ILE A 397 -2.40 25.76 -9.91
C ILE A 397 -3.88 25.81 -9.59
N LEU A 398 -4.39 26.88 -8.96
CA LEU A 398 -5.81 26.98 -8.59
C LEU A 398 -6.72 26.83 -9.82
N ASN A 399 -6.36 27.43 -10.95
CA ASN A 399 -7.09 27.33 -12.21
C ASN A 399 -7.12 25.91 -12.77
N ALA A 400 -6.02 25.15 -12.68
CA ALA A 400 -5.99 23.75 -13.11
C ALA A 400 -6.92 22.85 -12.28
N TYR A 401 -7.23 23.26 -11.05
CA TYR A 401 -8.23 22.62 -10.19
C TYR A 401 -9.62 23.28 -10.30
N GLY A 402 -9.81 24.25 -11.18
CA GLY A 402 -11.09 24.96 -11.32
C GLY A 402 -11.49 25.79 -10.09
N ILE A 403 -10.53 26.17 -9.24
CA ILE A 403 -10.75 26.98 -8.05
C ILE A 403 -10.61 28.46 -8.42
N SER A 404 -11.70 29.21 -8.30
CA SER A 404 -11.78 30.64 -8.60
C SER A 404 -12.70 31.35 -7.59
N CYS A 405 -12.74 32.69 -7.62
CA CYS A 405 -13.63 33.48 -6.76
C CYS A 405 -15.13 33.22 -6.98
N LYS A 406 -15.50 32.54 -8.08
CA LYS A 406 -16.88 32.14 -8.38
C LYS A 406 -17.20 30.70 -7.97
N THR A 407 -16.19 29.95 -7.51
CA THR A 407 -16.33 28.53 -7.19
C THR A 407 -17.06 28.39 -5.83
N PRO A 408 -18.19 27.66 -5.77
CA PRO A 408 -18.88 27.38 -4.51
C PRO A 408 -17.96 26.67 -3.49
N LEU A 409 -18.15 26.95 -2.20
CA LEU A 409 -17.24 26.47 -1.14
C LEU A 409 -17.13 24.93 -1.10
N ASP A 410 -18.24 24.21 -1.30
CA ASP A 410 -18.24 22.75 -1.36
C ASP A 410 -17.38 22.23 -2.52
N THR A 411 -17.39 22.95 -3.65
CA THR A 411 -16.54 22.66 -4.80
C THR A 411 -15.09 23.00 -4.50
N VAL A 412 -14.81 24.12 -3.82
CA VAL A 412 -13.45 24.43 -3.34
C VAL A 412 -12.91 23.30 -2.47
N HIS A 413 -13.69 22.78 -1.51
CA HIS A 413 -13.27 21.64 -0.70
C HIS A 413 -12.97 20.40 -1.53
N ARG A 414 -13.86 19.99 -2.44
CA ARG A 414 -13.64 18.85 -3.34
C ARG A 414 -12.36 19.00 -4.17
N GLN A 415 -12.09 20.20 -4.68
CA GLN A 415 -10.89 20.44 -5.48
C GLN A 415 -9.61 20.51 -4.63
N LEU A 416 -9.70 20.98 -3.38
CA LEU A 416 -8.59 20.88 -2.42
C LEU A 416 -8.31 19.42 -2.02
N PHE A 417 -9.34 18.59 -1.87
CA PHE A 417 -9.16 17.13 -1.70
C PHE A 417 -8.40 16.54 -2.88
N ARG A 418 -8.81 16.86 -4.11
CA ARG A 418 -8.12 16.41 -5.31
C ARG A 418 -6.66 16.89 -5.34
N PHE A 419 -6.40 18.16 -5.03
CA PHE A 419 -5.04 18.69 -4.94
C PHE A 419 -4.18 17.92 -3.92
N VAL A 420 -4.71 17.68 -2.71
CA VAL A 420 -3.99 16.93 -1.68
C VAL A 420 -3.72 15.49 -2.14
N GLY A 421 -4.71 14.83 -2.76
CA GLY A 421 -4.59 13.46 -3.27
C GLY A 421 -3.57 13.36 -4.39
N ASP A 422 -3.60 14.30 -5.33
CA ASP A 422 -2.64 14.39 -6.43
C ASP A 422 -1.22 14.63 -5.91
N VAL A 423 -1.02 15.57 -4.97
CA VAL A 423 0.32 15.85 -4.44
C VAL A 423 0.87 14.68 -3.63
N MET A 424 0.03 13.98 -2.86
CA MET A 424 0.45 12.89 -1.98
C MET A 424 0.58 11.54 -2.68
N PHE A 425 -0.28 11.23 -3.64
CA PHE A 425 -0.39 9.90 -4.25
C PHE A 425 -0.29 9.95 -5.78
N GLY A 426 -1.15 10.74 -6.43
CA GLY A 426 -1.28 10.75 -7.89
C GLY A 426 0.02 11.13 -8.62
N LEU A 427 0.61 12.27 -8.29
CA LEU A 427 1.87 12.74 -8.88
C LEU A 427 3.05 11.79 -8.58
N PRO A 428 3.27 11.32 -7.33
CA PRO A 428 4.29 10.31 -7.07
C PRO A 428 4.12 9.02 -7.89
N LEU A 429 2.89 8.50 -8.03
CA LEU A 429 2.59 7.33 -8.85
C LEU A 429 2.80 7.59 -10.34
N PHE A 430 2.40 8.76 -10.84
CA PHE A 430 2.65 9.19 -12.21
C PHE A 430 4.15 9.22 -12.53
N LYS A 431 4.97 9.77 -11.60
CA LYS A 431 6.44 9.75 -11.72
C LYS A 431 7.00 8.32 -11.72
N ALA A 432 6.51 7.46 -10.82
CA ALA A 432 6.92 6.06 -10.76
C ALA A 432 6.59 5.32 -12.06
N ARG A 433 5.37 5.48 -12.57
CA ARG A 433 4.94 4.92 -13.86
C ARG A 433 5.87 5.36 -14.99
N ASN A 434 6.09 6.66 -15.13
CA ASN A 434 6.93 7.21 -16.18
C ASN A 434 8.35 6.64 -16.11
N PHE A 435 8.95 6.59 -14.92
CA PHE A 435 10.27 6.00 -14.71
C PHE A 435 10.37 4.55 -15.18
N PHE A 436 9.34 3.73 -14.94
CA PHE A 436 9.34 2.32 -15.37
C PHE A 436 8.97 2.10 -16.84
N THR A 437 8.25 3.02 -17.47
CA THR A 437 7.94 2.95 -18.92
C THR A 437 9.04 3.56 -19.80
N THR A 438 9.86 4.47 -19.27
CA THR A 438 10.95 5.07 -20.04
C THR A 438 12.02 4.03 -20.34
N LYS A 439 12.22 3.73 -21.62
CA LYS A 439 13.36 2.94 -22.10
C LYS A 439 14.62 3.77 -21.90
N GLN A 440 15.45 3.38 -20.93
CA GLN A 440 16.76 4.00 -20.78
C GLN A 440 17.69 3.48 -21.87
N GLU A 441 18.09 4.36 -22.80
CA GLU A 441 19.10 4.04 -23.80
C GLU A 441 20.45 3.84 -23.10
N LYS A 442 21.20 2.80 -23.50
CA LYS A 442 22.59 2.64 -23.05
C LYS A 442 23.34 3.89 -23.46
N SER A 443 23.80 4.69 -22.49
CA SER A 443 24.73 5.78 -22.74
C SER A 443 25.93 5.23 -23.53
N GLU A 444 26.06 5.63 -24.78
CA GLU A 444 27.29 5.41 -25.55
C GLU A 444 28.37 6.28 -24.89
N THR A 445 29.31 5.63 -24.24
CA THR A 445 30.44 6.24 -23.53
C THR A 445 31.16 7.27 -24.40
N THR A 446 30.91 8.56 -24.17
CA THR A 446 31.82 9.63 -24.56
C THR A 446 32.83 9.85 -23.43
N GLY A 447 34.02 9.28 -23.58
CA GLY A 447 35.27 9.92 -23.17
C GLY A 447 35.73 9.88 -21.72
N ASP A 448 34.87 9.64 -20.72
CA ASP A 448 35.28 9.55 -19.31
C ASP A 448 34.73 8.28 -18.64
N ILE A 449 35.50 7.75 -17.68
CA ILE A 449 35.31 6.45 -17.03
C ILE A 449 34.06 6.49 -16.12
N GLU A 450 32.87 6.35 -16.69
CA GLU A 450 31.66 5.97 -15.94
C GLU A 450 31.30 4.52 -16.27
N GLU A 451 31.20 3.66 -15.25
CA GLU A 451 30.66 2.31 -15.43
C GLU A 451 29.22 2.42 -15.98
N PRO A 452 28.85 1.66 -17.02
CA PRO A 452 27.51 1.73 -17.58
C PRO A 452 26.48 1.30 -16.52
N ARG A 453 25.55 2.20 -16.17
CA ARG A 453 24.42 1.88 -15.28
C ARG A 453 23.57 0.79 -15.91
N PHE A 454 23.48 -0.36 -15.27
CA PHE A 454 22.62 -1.46 -15.71
C PHE A 454 21.22 -1.27 -15.15
N TYR A 455 20.20 -1.34 -16.01
CA TYR A 455 18.81 -1.34 -15.56
C TYR A 455 18.08 -2.60 -16.06
N HIS A 456 17.42 -3.31 -15.15
CA HIS A 456 16.52 -4.39 -15.57
C HIS A 456 15.35 -3.81 -16.40
N PRO A 457 14.90 -4.53 -17.44
CA PRO A 457 13.73 -4.13 -18.20
C PRO A 457 12.48 -4.16 -17.32
N THR A 458 11.50 -3.33 -17.65
CA THR A 458 10.23 -3.22 -16.92
C THR A 458 9.08 -3.08 -17.90
N GLN A 459 7.90 -3.53 -17.50
CA GLN A 459 6.65 -3.35 -18.23
C GLN A 459 5.56 -2.93 -17.25
N VAL A 460 4.71 -1.97 -17.63
CA VAL A 460 3.75 -1.37 -16.70
C VAL A 460 2.33 -1.48 -17.21
N GLN A 461 1.46 -2.04 -16.38
CA GLN A 461 0.01 -2.03 -16.54
C GLN A 461 -0.61 -1.07 -15.52
N SER A 462 -1.52 -0.21 -15.95
CA SER A 462 -2.16 0.79 -15.09
C SER A 462 -3.62 0.46 -14.79
N TYR A 463 -4.09 0.85 -13.61
CA TYR A 463 -5.52 0.83 -13.27
C TYR A 463 -5.94 2.07 -12.46
N LYS A 464 -7.24 2.42 -12.52
CA LYS A 464 -7.88 3.46 -11.69
C LYS A 464 -9.13 2.92 -11.02
N VAL A 465 -9.31 3.20 -9.74
CA VAL A 465 -10.52 2.86 -8.98
C VAL A 465 -11.39 4.10 -8.78
N LYS A 466 -12.60 4.08 -9.36
CA LYS A 466 -13.60 5.15 -9.25
C LYS A 466 -14.88 4.72 -8.51
N PHE A 467 -15.11 3.41 -8.30
CA PHE A 467 -16.22 2.96 -7.45
C PHE A 467 -16.04 3.42 -6.01
N GLY A 468 -17.16 3.66 -5.32
CA GLY A 468 -17.14 4.10 -3.94
C GLY A 468 -17.37 2.99 -2.93
N ASN A 469 -17.15 3.32 -1.65
CA ASN A 469 -17.43 2.44 -0.53
C ASN A 469 -18.92 2.05 -0.51
N PRO A 470 -19.26 0.75 -0.49
CA PRO A 470 -20.65 0.30 -0.51
C PRO A 470 -21.35 0.43 0.85
N PHE A 471 -20.61 0.57 1.94
CA PHE A 471 -21.14 0.65 3.31
C PHE A 471 -21.68 2.05 3.63
N LEU A 472 -22.74 2.12 4.43
CA LEU A 472 -23.40 3.38 4.80
C LEU A 472 -22.54 4.21 5.76
N GLY A 473 -22.55 5.54 5.56
CA GLY A 473 -21.95 6.54 6.44
C GLY A 473 -21.04 7.53 5.67
N PRO A 474 -20.07 8.20 6.32
CA PRO A 474 -19.38 9.37 5.75
C PRO A 474 -18.60 9.13 4.45
N SER A 475 -18.14 7.91 4.19
CA SER A 475 -17.42 7.57 2.94
C SER A 475 -18.26 6.73 1.97
N HIS A 476 -19.57 6.57 2.22
CA HIS A 476 -20.47 5.89 1.28
C HIS A 476 -20.39 6.53 -0.11
N ASP A 477 -20.26 5.70 -1.15
CA ASP A 477 -20.07 6.10 -2.55
C ASP A 477 -18.81 6.98 -2.80
N VAL A 478 -17.87 7.04 -1.85
CA VAL A 478 -16.56 7.69 -2.02
C VAL A 478 -15.49 6.65 -2.37
N SER A 479 -14.76 6.88 -3.46
CA SER A 479 -13.58 6.09 -3.84
C SER A 479 -12.37 6.50 -2.98
N HIS A 480 -12.45 6.22 -1.69
CA HIS A 480 -11.44 6.64 -0.72
C HIS A 480 -10.17 5.79 -0.79
N HIS A 481 -9.09 6.26 -0.15
CA HIS A 481 -7.86 5.47 0.04
C HIS A 481 -8.17 4.08 0.59
N CYS A 482 -7.62 3.03 -0.02
CA CYS A 482 -7.82 1.61 0.30
C CYS A 482 -9.20 1.01 -0.05
N VAL A 483 -10.13 1.72 -0.70
CA VAL A 483 -11.49 1.21 -0.95
C VAL A 483 -11.49 -0.14 -1.70
N GLU A 484 -10.49 -0.39 -2.54
CA GLU A 484 -10.32 -1.64 -3.27
C GLU A 484 -10.02 -2.85 -2.37
N LEU A 485 -9.49 -2.63 -1.16
CA LEU A 485 -9.24 -3.72 -0.19
C LEU A 485 -10.52 -4.37 0.32
N ILE A 486 -11.65 -3.65 0.30
CA ILE A 486 -12.99 -4.21 0.61
C ILE A 486 -13.28 -5.41 -0.29
N TYR A 487 -12.78 -5.38 -1.53
CA TYR A 487 -13.08 -6.34 -2.58
C TYR A 487 -11.96 -7.37 -2.76
N LEU A 488 -10.69 -6.95 -2.76
CA LEU A 488 -9.56 -7.81 -3.14
C LEU A 488 -9.44 -9.07 -2.26
N PHE A 489 -9.44 -8.88 -0.95
CA PHE A 489 -9.30 -9.96 0.03
C PHE A 489 -10.65 -10.55 0.48
N ASP A 490 -11.78 -9.92 0.09
CA ASP A 490 -13.15 -10.38 0.36
C ASP A 490 -13.43 -10.57 1.87
N ALA A 491 -12.76 -9.77 2.72
CA ALA A 491 -12.90 -9.82 4.18
C ALA A 491 -14.34 -9.50 4.64
N PHE A 492 -15.08 -8.72 3.86
CA PHE A 492 -16.45 -8.27 4.14
C PHE A 492 -17.51 -9.00 3.31
N HIS A 493 -17.23 -10.25 2.88
CA HIS A 493 -18.06 -11.01 1.95
C HIS A 493 -19.56 -10.96 2.26
N ASP A 494 -19.93 -11.32 3.48
CA ASP A 494 -21.33 -11.44 3.89
C ASP A 494 -22.03 -10.07 3.89
N ASP A 495 -21.31 -8.99 4.19
CA ASP A 495 -21.87 -7.64 4.18
C ASP A 495 -22.03 -7.11 2.75
N LEU A 496 -21.11 -7.43 1.84
CA LEU A 496 -21.28 -7.13 0.41
C LEU A 496 -22.50 -7.85 -0.18
N VAL A 497 -22.71 -9.13 0.17
CA VAL A 497 -23.90 -9.90 -0.25
C VAL A 497 -25.18 -9.24 0.28
N LYS A 498 -25.21 -8.85 1.57
CA LYS A 498 -26.37 -8.17 2.16
C LYS A 498 -26.67 -6.84 1.45
N ILE A 499 -25.64 -6.03 1.16
CA ILE A 499 -25.81 -4.75 0.46
C ILE A 499 -26.37 -4.96 -0.93
N ASP A 500 -25.83 -5.92 -1.70
CA ASP A 500 -26.35 -6.23 -3.03
C ASP A 500 -27.84 -6.61 -2.98
N HIS A 501 -28.26 -7.40 -1.99
CA HIS A 501 -29.68 -7.72 -1.80
C HIS A 501 -30.53 -6.48 -1.51
N ILE A 502 -30.05 -5.55 -0.68
CA ILE A 502 -30.77 -4.31 -0.34
C ILE A 502 -30.86 -3.38 -1.57
N GLU A 503 -29.75 -3.15 -2.27
CA GLU A 503 -29.70 -2.34 -3.49
C GLU A 503 -30.60 -2.91 -4.60
N HIS A 504 -30.67 -4.24 -4.72
CA HIS A 504 -31.55 -4.90 -5.70
C HIS A 504 -33.02 -4.80 -5.32
N ALA A 505 -33.37 -5.01 -4.04
CA ALA A 505 -34.75 -4.91 -3.57
C ALA A 505 -35.30 -3.48 -3.69
N THR A 506 -34.47 -2.46 -3.43
CA THR A 506 -34.84 -1.04 -3.54
C THR A 506 -34.98 -0.59 -5.00
N ALA A 507 -34.13 -1.08 -5.91
CA ALA A 507 -34.27 -0.82 -7.35
C ALA A 507 -35.59 -1.39 -7.91
N ASP A 508 -35.98 -2.60 -7.48
CA ASP A 508 -37.19 -3.26 -7.96
C ASP A 508 -38.49 -2.62 -7.39
N GLN A 509 -38.41 -1.90 -6.27
CA GLN A 509 -39.52 -1.10 -5.72
C GLN A 509 -39.70 0.25 -6.44
N LEU A 510 -38.67 0.76 -7.13
CA LEU A 510 -38.73 2.00 -7.90
C LEU A 510 -39.20 1.79 -9.35
N THR A 511 -39.31 0.53 -9.81
CA THR A 511 -40.00 0.18 -11.06
C THR A 511 -41.51 0.07 -10.83
N PRO A 512 -42.36 0.96 -11.41
CA PRO A 512 -43.80 0.84 -11.23
C PRO A 512 -44.30 -0.45 -11.91
N PRO A 513 -45.27 -1.16 -11.32
CA PRO A 513 -45.86 -2.31 -11.97
C PRO A 513 -46.58 -1.84 -13.24
N LEU A 514 -46.22 -2.42 -14.38
CA LEU A 514 -47.03 -2.38 -15.59
C LEU A 514 -48.33 -3.14 -15.33
N SER A 515 -49.35 -2.44 -14.84
CA SER A 515 -50.73 -2.92 -14.87
C SER A 515 -51.69 -1.80 -15.22
N SER A 516 -52.40 -2.03 -16.32
CA SER A 516 -53.49 -1.27 -16.89
C SER A 516 -54.68 -1.02 -15.96
N SER A 517 -55.40 0.07 -16.28
CA SER A 517 -56.83 0.38 -16.03
C SER A 517 -57.19 1.37 -14.91
N SER A 518 -57.58 2.56 -15.38
CA SER A 518 -58.69 3.43 -14.96
C SER A 518 -59.34 3.23 -13.58
N SER A 519 -59.41 4.30 -12.78
CA SER A 519 -60.56 5.22 -12.76
C SER A 519 -60.48 6.24 -11.61
N SER A 520 -61.19 7.34 -11.82
CA SER A 520 -61.31 8.58 -11.06
C SER A 520 -61.74 8.46 -9.59
N ALA A 521 -61.29 9.38 -8.73
CA ALA A 521 -62.17 10.28 -7.97
C ALA A 521 -61.39 11.37 -7.22
N SER A 522 -61.94 12.57 -7.29
CA SER A 522 -61.48 13.87 -6.79
C SER A 522 -61.63 14.04 -5.26
N LEU A 523 -60.87 14.98 -4.67
CA LEU A 523 -61.39 16.01 -3.73
C LEU A 523 -60.32 17.05 -3.30
N ASN A 524 -60.50 18.28 -3.82
CA ASN A 524 -60.36 19.63 -3.23
C ASN A 524 -59.29 19.95 -2.15
N ARG A 525 -58.34 20.85 -2.48
CA ARG A 525 -58.19 22.29 -2.06
C ARG A 525 -57.90 22.49 -0.56
N ILE A 526 -56.85 23.22 -0.17
CA ILE A 526 -56.77 24.70 -0.15
C ILE A 526 -55.33 25.20 -0.35
N ASP A 527 -55.29 26.41 -0.91
CA ASP A 527 -54.24 27.22 -1.54
C ASP A 527 -53.49 28.16 -0.56
N ASP A 528 -52.52 28.86 -1.15
CA ASP A 528 -51.84 30.12 -0.78
C ASP A 528 -50.41 29.97 -0.24
N SER A 529 -49.37 30.63 -0.75
CA SER A 529 -49.04 31.40 -1.98
C SER A 529 -47.54 31.77 -1.78
N ILE A 530 -46.62 31.73 -2.74
CA ILE A 530 -46.25 32.79 -3.69
C ILE A 530 -45.03 32.26 -4.47
N SER A 531 -45.07 32.35 -5.80
CA SER A 531 -43.93 32.27 -6.73
C SER A 531 -43.78 33.65 -7.39
N PRO A 532 -42.64 34.01 -8.04
CA PRO A 532 -42.51 33.60 -9.44
C PRO A 532 -41.07 33.34 -9.95
N ASN A 533 -41.00 32.35 -10.84
CA ASN A 533 -40.22 32.29 -12.09
C ASN A 533 -38.68 32.45 -12.03
N THR A 534 -37.99 31.32 -12.18
CA THR A 534 -36.93 31.15 -13.19
C THR A 534 -37.00 29.71 -13.72
N ALA A 535 -36.92 29.57 -15.04
CA ALA A 535 -37.10 28.31 -15.75
C ALA A 535 -36.00 27.29 -15.40
N PRO A 536 -36.31 26.01 -15.14
CA PRO A 536 -35.32 24.96 -15.14
C PRO A 536 -35.06 24.49 -16.57
N GLU A 537 -33.81 24.62 -17.03
CA GLU A 537 -33.30 23.82 -18.14
C GLU A 537 -33.39 22.32 -17.79
N PRO A 538 -33.57 21.44 -18.80
CA PRO A 538 -34.18 20.14 -18.60
C PRO A 538 -33.31 19.28 -17.69
N ALA A 539 -33.90 18.85 -16.58
CA ALA A 539 -33.41 17.72 -15.82
C ALA A 539 -33.18 16.57 -16.80
N THR A 540 -31.92 16.22 -17.03
CA THR A 540 -31.57 14.90 -17.51
C THR A 540 -32.28 13.92 -16.59
N GLN A 541 -33.25 13.19 -17.13
CA GLN A 541 -33.86 12.07 -16.42
C GLN A 541 -32.70 11.22 -15.88
N PRO A 542 -32.68 10.85 -14.59
CA PRO A 542 -31.73 9.87 -14.13
C PRO A 542 -32.16 8.57 -14.80
N THR A 543 -31.52 8.24 -15.93
CA THR A 543 -31.46 6.87 -16.39
C THR A 543 -30.65 6.14 -15.33
N THR A 544 -31.31 5.71 -14.25
CA THR A 544 -30.72 4.89 -13.19
C THR A 544 -30.40 3.54 -13.81
N ARG A 545 -29.32 3.49 -14.58
CA ARG A 545 -28.68 2.23 -14.94
C ARG A 545 -28.36 1.55 -13.61
N LYS A 546 -28.98 0.41 -13.36
CA LYS A 546 -28.80 -0.37 -12.14
C LYS A 546 -27.29 -0.60 -11.95
N LYS A 547 -26.71 -0.06 -10.87
CA LYS A 547 -25.28 -0.29 -10.54
C LYS A 547 -25.06 -1.79 -10.51
N ARG A 548 -23.93 -2.24 -11.08
CA ARG A 548 -23.59 -3.67 -11.08
C ARG A 548 -23.39 -4.15 -9.63
N PRO A 549 -23.72 -5.41 -9.28
CA PRO A 549 -23.56 -5.90 -7.90
C PRO A 549 -22.10 -5.82 -7.42
N ASN A 550 -21.88 -5.50 -6.14
CA ASN A 550 -20.57 -5.52 -5.49
C ASN A 550 -19.89 -6.88 -5.62
N ILE A 551 -20.63 -7.99 -5.48
CA ILE A 551 -20.07 -9.34 -5.62
C ILE A 551 -19.55 -9.61 -7.04
N ALA A 552 -20.15 -8.99 -8.05
CA ALA A 552 -19.66 -9.11 -9.43
C ALA A 552 -18.37 -8.32 -9.62
N LEU A 553 -18.31 -7.08 -9.14
CA LEU A 553 -17.09 -6.27 -9.13
C LEU A 553 -15.95 -6.96 -8.37
N LYS A 554 -16.26 -7.51 -7.20
CA LYS A 554 -15.35 -8.28 -6.36
C LYS A 554 -14.65 -9.38 -7.16
N LYS A 555 -15.43 -10.21 -7.87
CA LYS A 555 -14.90 -11.30 -8.69
C LYS A 555 -13.98 -10.81 -9.80
N ASP A 556 -14.27 -9.66 -10.39
CA ASP A 556 -13.44 -9.13 -11.47
C ASP A 556 -12.13 -8.51 -10.97
N ILE A 557 -12.16 -7.81 -9.82
CA ILE A 557 -10.93 -7.35 -9.14
C ILE A 557 -10.06 -8.56 -8.80
N GLN A 558 -10.62 -9.57 -8.14
CA GLN A 558 -9.89 -10.80 -7.79
C GLN A 558 -9.31 -11.48 -9.03
N ARG A 559 -10.11 -11.64 -10.10
CA ARG A 559 -9.64 -12.26 -11.35
C ARG A 559 -8.48 -11.48 -11.97
N HIS A 560 -8.53 -10.15 -11.97
CA HIS A 560 -7.45 -9.34 -12.51
C HIS A 560 -6.14 -9.55 -11.72
N TRP A 561 -6.19 -9.49 -10.38
CA TRP A 561 -5.02 -9.74 -9.54
C TRP A 561 -4.49 -11.17 -9.72
N ILE A 562 -5.37 -12.17 -9.70
CA ILE A 562 -4.99 -13.58 -9.88
C ILE A 562 -4.31 -13.77 -11.23
N GLN A 563 -4.89 -13.25 -12.32
CA GLN A 563 -4.28 -13.34 -13.64
C GLN A 563 -2.90 -12.70 -13.67
N PHE A 564 -2.73 -11.52 -13.09
CA PHE A 564 -1.41 -10.87 -13.02
C PHE A 564 -0.40 -11.72 -12.24
N ILE A 565 -0.79 -12.30 -11.10
CA ILE A 565 0.08 -13.16 -10.27
C ILE A 565 0.47 -14.44 -11.02
N THR A 566 -0.49 -15.11 -11.66
CA THR A 566 -0.31 -16.51 -12.09
C THR A 566 -0.02 -16.70 -13.57
N LYS A 567 -0.17 -15.67 -14.42
CA LYS A 567 0.09 -15.80 -15.86
C LYS A 567 1.57 -16.14 -16.12
N GLU A 568 1.83 -17.01 -17.10
CA GLU A 568 3.18 -17.40 -17.49
C GLU A 568 3.86 -16.31 -18.34
N GLU A 569 3.19 -15.84 -19.39
CA GLU A 569 3.68 -14.77 -20.27
C GLU A 569 2.67 -13.63 -20.30
N SER A 570 3.09 -12.40 -20.04
CA SER A 570 2.24 -11.22 -20.22
C SER A 570 2.49 -10.54 -21.56
N SER A 571 1.45 -9.88 -22.06
CA SER A 571 1.51 -8.99 -23.22
C SER A 571 0.93 -7.67 -22.75
N ILE A 572 1.73 -6.94 -21.97
CA ILE A 572 1.31 -5.66 -21.39
C ILE A 572 1.30 -4.59 -22.48
N VAL A 573 0.17 -3.91 -22.62
CA VAL A 573 0.03 -2.73 -23.47
C VAL A 573 0.13 -1.50 -22.56
N GLU A 574 1.29 -0.84 -22.58
CA GLU A 574 1.59 0.22 -21.60
C GLU A 574 0.70 1.46 -21.71
N ASP A 575 0.11 1.72 -22.89
CA ASP A 575 -0.80 2.84 -23.11
C ASP A 575 -2.21 2.59 -22.56
N GLU A 576 -2.54 1.36 -22.13
CA GLU A 576 -3.86 1.04 -21.61
C GLU A 576 -3.97 1.25 -20.09
N ILE A 577 -5.14 1.73 -19.65
CA ILE A 577 -5.53 1.79 -18.25
C ILE A 577 -6.86 1.07 -18.02
N THR A 578 -6.88 0.20 -17.00
CA THR A 578 -8.12 -0.47 -16.55
C THR A 578 -8.86 0.41 -15.55
N VAL A 579 -10.09 0.80 -15.87
CA VAL A 579 -10.91 1.69 -15.04
C VAL A 579 -12.03 0.91 -14.39
N TYR A 580 -12.04 0.84 -13.06
CA TYR A 580 -13.15 0.31 -12.27
C TYR A 580 -14.10 1.46 -11.93
N ASN A 581 -15.15 1.63 -12.74
CA ASN A 581 -15.94 2.86 -12.74
C ASN A 581 -16.96 2.95 -11.60
N THR A 582 -17.56 4.13 -11.41
CA THR A 582 -18.60 4.43 -10.41
C THR A 582 -19.85 3.56 -10.50
N ASP A 583 -20.18 3.05 -11.69
CA ASP A 583 -21.27 2.10 -11.94
C ASP A 583 -20.87 0.64 -11.69
N ARG A 584 -19.62 0.41 -11.26
CA ARG A 584 -18.98 -0.90 -11.00
C ARG A 584 -18.79 -1.73 -12.27
N GLU A 585 -18.88 -1.10 -13.44
CA GLU A 585 -18.41 -1.66 -14.71
C GLU A 585 -16.90 -1.43 -14.87
N ILE A 586 -16.29 -2.22 -15.75
CA ILE A 586 -14.85 -2.19 -16.00
C ILE A 586 -14.62 -1.82 -17.45
N TYR A 587 -13.79 -0.80 -17.66
CA TYR A 587 -13.44 -0.30 -18.98
C TYR A 587 -11.92 -0.35 -19.16
N THR A 588 -11.49 -0.41 -20.42
CA THR A 588 -10.10 -0.20 -20.80
C THR A 588 -10.05 1.05 -21.66
N GLU A 589 -9.20 1.99 -21.29
CA GLU A 589 -9.06 3.28 -21.94
C GLU A 589 -7.59 3.50 -22.35
N SER A 590 -7.36 4.40 -23.30
CA SER A 590 -6.01 4.80 -23.72
C SER A 590 -5.55 6.02 -22.94
N LEU A 591 -4.40 5.92 -22.27
CA LEU A 591 -3.77 7.00 -21.52
C LEU A 591 -3.40 8.18 -22.41
N SER A 592 -2.99 7.93 -23.66
CA SER A 592 -2.64 8.97 -24.63
C SER A 592 -3.81 9.40 -25.54
N GLY A 593 -4.91 8.64 -25.56
CA GLY A 593 -6.06 8.87 -26.43
C GLY A 593 -7.29 9.47 -25.76
N ASP A 594 -7.47 9.28 -24.44
CA ASP A 594 -8.61 9.85 -23.70
C ASP A 594 -8.27 11.21 -23.07
N ASN A 595 -9.20 12.17 -23.18
CA ASN A 595 -9.01 13.52 -22.66
C ASN A 595 -8.85 13.56 -21.14
N GLU A 596 -9.49 12.65 -20.39
CA GLU A 596 -9.37 12.62 -18.93
C GLU A 596 -7.92 12.40 -18.49
N TRP A 597 -7.27 11.39 -19.05
CA TRP A 597 -5.88 11.02 -18.73
C TRP A 597 -4.88 12.07 -19.23
N ILE A 598 -5.14 12.68 -20.39
CA ILE A 598 -4.32 13.77 -20.93
C ILE A 598 -4.34 14.99 -20.00
N GLU A 599 -5.53 15.41 -19.53
CA GLU A 599 -5.65 16.55 -18.62
C GLU A 599 -5.07 16.24 -17.23
N GLU A 600 -5.18 14.99 -16.78
CA GLU A 600 -4.51 14.53 -15.56
C GLU A 600 -2.98 14.58 -15.67
N ALA A 601 -2.40 14.06 -16.75
CA ALA A 601 -0.98 14.14 -17.00
C ALA A 601 -0.47 15.60 -17.02
N LYS A 602 -1.19 16.51 -17.71
CA LYS A 602 -0.87 17.95 -17.71
C LYS A 602 -0.89 18.56 -16.31
N ARG A 603 -1.89 18.19 -15.50
CA ARG A 603 -2.01 18.67 -14.11
C ARG A 603 -0.82 18.19 -13.27
N PHE A 604 -0.41 16.93 -13.41
CA PHE A 604 0.77 16.40 -12.73
C PHE A 604 2.07 17.05 -13.20
N GLU A 605 2.25 17.27 -14.50
CA GLU A 605 3.42 18.00 -15.04
C GLU A 605 3.51 19.42 -14.48
N MET A 606 2.38 20.10 -14.32
CA MET A 606 2.34 21.42 -13.73
C MET A 606 2.68 21.40 -12.23
N LEU A 607 2.14 20.44 -11.46
CA LEU A 607 2.54 20.24 -10.06
C LEU A 607 4.04 19.93 -9.93
N ALA A 608 4.60 19.14 -10.85
CA ALA A 608 6.01 18.75 -10.82
C ALA A 608 6.98 19.94 -10.92
N ARG A 609 6.53 21.10 -11.44
CA ARG A 609 7.33 22.34 -11.51
C ARG A 609 7.52 23.02 -10.15
N TYR A 610 6.67 22.72 -9.16
CA TYR A 610 6.65 23.41 -7.87
C TYR A 610 6.63 22.44 -6.67
N PRO A 611 7.56 21.46 -6.58
CA PRO A 611 7.49 20.39 -5.58
C PRO A 611 7.53 20.90 -4.14
N GLU A 612 8.41 21.87 -3.84
CA GLU A 612 8.51 22.43 -2.49
C GLU A 612 7.30 23.27 -2.08
N ALA A 613 6.75 24.08 -3.00
CA ALA A 613 5.55 24.87 -2.73
C ALA A 613 4.34 23.96 -2.47
N ASN A 614 4.16 22.93 -3.30
CA ASN A 614 3.12 21.93 -3.11
C ASN A 614 3.23 21.23 -1.75
N ARG A 615 4.43 20.82 -1.35
CA ARG A 615 4.67 20.18 -0.04
C ARG A 615 4.34 21.12 1.12
N LYS A 616 4.66 22.41 1.01
CA LYS A 616 4.32 23.40 2.06
C LYS A 616 2.82 23.67 2.14
N VAL A 617 2.12 23.80 1.01
CA VAL A 617 0.66 23.91 0.99
C VAL A 617 0.02 22.66 1.59
N LEU A 618 0.48 21.48 1.18
CA LEU A 618 0.06 20.20 1.74
C LEU A 618 0.20 20.20 3.28
N LYS A 619 1.39 20.53 3.80
CA LYS A 619 1.67 20.56 5.24
C LYS A 619 0.73 21.52 6.00
N ARG A 620 0.34 22.64 5.39
CA ARG A 620 -0.62 23.59 5.97
C ARG A 620 -2.06 23.09 5.90
N LEU A 621 -2.44 22.40 4.81
CA LEU A 621 -3.78 21.80 4.65
C LEU A 621 -3.99 20.59 5.55
N THR A 622 -2.94 19.84 5.90
CA THR A 622 -3.06 18.58 6.66
C THR A 622 -2.62 18.69 8.12
N GLN A 623 -1.91 19.76 8.50
CA GLN A 623 -1.42 20.04 9.86
C GLN A 623 -0.53 18.91 10.46
N LYS A 624 0.77 18.95 10.15
CA LYS A 624 1.90 18.22 10.81
C LYS A 624 1.86 16.67 10.79
N LEU A 625 1.28 16.03 9.78
CA LEU A 625 1.11 14.56 9.79
C LEU A 625 2.32 13.72 9.30
N LEU A 626 3.29 14.31 8.60
CA LEU A 626 4.46 13.62 8.02
C LEU A 626 5.76 14.03 8.73
N ILE A 627 6.61 13.04 9.06
CA ILE A 627 7.86 13.13 9.85
C ILE A 627 9.00 12.43 9.14
#